data_AF-A0A3M1KQU2-F1
#
_entry.id   AF-A0A3M1KQU2-F1
#
_cell.length_a   1.000
_cell.length_b   1.000
_cell.length_c   1.000
_cell.angle_alpha   90.00
_cell.angle_beta   90.00
_cell.angle_gamma   90.00
#
_symmetry.space_group_name_H-M   'P 1'
#
loop_
_entity.id
_entity.type
_entity.pdbx_description
1 polymer ?
#
loop_
_entity_poly.entity_id
_entity_poly.type
_entity_poly.pdbx_seq_one_letter_code
_entity_poly.pdbx_strand_id
1 'polypeptide(L)' 'MKNNFCFSVVIPTYNRLPILRKCLQALEKQKYEAEIVNDYEVIVVDDGSTDG' A
#
# COMPACT_ATOMS: atom_id res chain seq x y z
N MET A 1 12.08 25.11 1.11
CA MET A 1 11.38 24.33 2.15
C MET A 1 11.15 22.95 1.55
N LYS A 2 11.64 21.86 2.17
CA LYS A 2 11.29 20.50 1.69
C LYS A 2 9.83 20.25 2.04
N ASN A 3 9.04 19.82 1.06
CA ASN A 3 7.63 19.52 1.27
C ASN A 3 7.55 18.16 1.95
N ASN A 4 7.01 18.09 3.18
CA ASN A 4 6.80 16.82 3.86
C ASN A 4 5.44 16.25 3.48
N PHE A 5 5.34 15.67 2.29
CA PHE A 5 4.12 14.99 1.85
C PHE A 5 4.23 13.49 2.16
N CYS A 6 3.29 13.02 2.98
CA CYS A 6 3.08 11.61 3.31
C CYS A 6 1.61 11.28 3.03
N PHE A 7 1.32 10.07 2.59
CA PHE A 7 -0.03 9.61 2.29
C PHE A 7 -0.27 8.17 2.75
N SER A 8 -1.54 7.79 2.83
CA SER A 8 -1.97 6.43 3.21
C SER A 8 -2.63 5.75 2.02
N VAL A 9 -2.21 4.53 1.71
CA VAL A 9 -2.87 3.63 0.75
C VAL A 9 -3.76 2.68 1.54
N VAL A 10 -5.08 2.83 1.44
CA VAL A 10 -6.04 1.97 2.12
C VAL A 10 -6.54 0.90 1.15
N ILE A 11 -6.37 -0.38 1.50
CA ILE A 11 -6.71 -1.53 0.67
C ILE A 11 -7.77 -2.37 1.39
N PRO A 12 -9.06 -2.15 1.14
CA PRO A 12 -10.09 -3.12 1.51
C PRO A 12 -9.97 -4.35 0.62
N THR A 13 -10.10 -5.53 1.22
CA THR A 13 -9.92 -6.79 0.50
C THR A 13 -10.80 -7.90 1.07
N TYR A 14 -11.34 -8.74 0.18
CA TYR A 14 -12.13 -9.91 0.54
C TYR A 14 -11.87 -11.05 -0.46
N ASN A 15 -11.32 -12.15 0.02
CA ASN A 15 -11.00 -13.35 -0.78
C ASN A 15 -10.15 -13.04 -2.04
N ARG A 16 -9.01 -12.38 -1.82
CA ARG A 16 -8.09 -11.90 -2.87
C ARG A 16 -6.61 -12.13 -2.54
N LEU A 17 -6.24 -13.15 -1.76
CA LEU A 17 -4.86 -13.38 -1.34
C LEU A 17 -3.83 -13.28 -2.48
N PRO A 18 -3.99 -13.98 -3.63
CA PRO A 18 -2.93 -14.01 -4.64
C PRO A 18 -2.67 -12.64 -5.27
N ILE A 19 -3.70 -11.80 -5.41
CA ILE A 19 -3.58 -10.46 -5.98
C ILE A 19 -3.13 -9.46 -4.91
N LEU A 20 -3.57 -9.60 -3.66
CA LEU A 20 -3.10 -8.78 -2.54
C LEU A 20 -1.58 -8.93 -2.37
N ARG A 21 -1.06 -10.16 -2.43
CA ARG A 21 0.39 -10.42 -2.37
C ARG A 21 1.15 -9.70 -3.47
N LYS A 22 0.66 -9.76 -4.71
CA LYS A 22 1.28 -9.05 -5.85
C LYS A 22 1.22 -7.53 -5.67
N CYS A 23 0.11 -7.01 -5.16
CA CYS A 23 -0.09 -5.58 -4.89
C CYS A 23 0.91 -5.07 -3.85
N LEU A 24 1.01 -5.74 -2.70
CA LEU A 24 1.94 -5.34 -1.64
C LEU A 24 3.40 -5.40 -2.09
N GLN A 25 3.79 -6.45 -2.85
CA GLN A 25 5.12 -6.54 -3.45
C GLN A 25 5.41 -5.43 -4.47
N ALA A 26 4.39 -4.99 -5.21
CA ALA A 26 4.53 -3.88 -6.16
C ALA A 26 4.64 -2.53 -5.45
N LEU A 27 3.89 -2.33 -4.36
CA LEU A 27 3.97 -1.15 -3.51
C LEU A 27 5.35 -1.03 -2.87
N GLU A 28 5.84 -2.09 -2.23
CA GLU A 28 7.18 -2.13 -1.62
C GLU A 28 8.30 -1.72 -2.59
N LYS A 29 8.16 -2.06 -3.88
CA LYS A 29 9.18 -1.82 -4.92
C LYS A 29 8.95 -0.53 -5.71
N GLN A 30 8.00 0.32 -5.31
CA GLN A 30 7.78 1.59 -5.98
C GLN A 30 9.03 2.47 -5.88
N LYS A 31 9.31 3.19 -6.98
CA LYS A 31 10.27 4.29 -6.99
C LYS A 31 9.47 5.57 -7.09
N TYR A 32 9.63 6.45 -6.12
CA TYR A 32 9.00 7.76 -6.11
C TYR A 32 10.07 8.84 -5.94
N GLU A 33 9.73 10.05 -6.35
CA GLU A 33 10.61 11.20 -6.19
C GLU A 33 10.64 11.58 -4.70
N ALA A 34 11.76 11.28 -4.04
CA ALA A 34 11.95 11.53 -2.60
C ALA A 34 11.92 13.03 -2.22
N GLU A 35 11.94 13.92 -3.22
CA GLU A 35 11.75 15.37 -3.03
C GLU A 35 10.27 15.77 -3.00
N ILE A 36 9.39 14.89 -3.52
CA ILE A 36 7.94 15.09 -3.58
C ILE A 36 7.24 14.28 -2.49
N VAL A 37 7.57 13.00 -2.36
CA VAL A 37 6.98 12.07 -1.39
C VAL A 37 8.06 11.63 -0.42
N ASN A 38 7.83 11.86 0.87
CA ASN A 38 8.79 11.49 1.90
C ASN A 38 8.57 10.05 2.37
N ASP A 39 7.30 9.68 2.53
CA ASP A 39 6.90 8.39 3.09
C ASP A 39 5.46 8.06 2.69
N TYR A 40 5.06 6.81 2.85
CA TYR A 40 3.66 6.41 2.78
C TYR A 40 3.41 5.14 3.61
N GLU A 41 2.20 5.01 4.13
CA GLU A 41 1.76 3.80 4.83
C GLU A 41 0.75 3.01 3.99
N VAL A 42 0.69 1.71 4.23
CA VAL A 42 -0.31 0.82 3.61
C VAL A 42 -1.16 0.21 4.71
N ILE A 43 -2.47 0.47 4.65
CA ILE A 43 -3.45 -0.05 5.60
C ILE A 43 -4.30 -1.08 4.87
N VAL A 44 -4.11 -2.36 5.20
CA VAL A 44 -4.94 -3.46 4.66
C VAL A 44 -6.12 -3.70 5.59
N VAL A 45 -7.32 -3.66 5.03
CA VAL A 45 -8.57 -3.96 5.74
C VAL A 45 -9.13 -5.27 5.18
N ASP A 46 -8.99 -6.35 5.94
CA ASP A 46 -9.63 -7.62 5.62
C ASP A 46 -11.11 -7.57 5.99
N ASP A 47 -11.97 -7.74 5.00
CA ASP A 47 -13.43 -7.75 5.15
C ASP A 47 -13.96 -9.17 5.42
N GLY A 48 -13.28 -9.90 6.30
CA GLY A 48 -13.67 -11.25 6.72
C GLY A 48 -13.31 -12.36 5.72
N SER A 49 -12.15 -12.30 5.07
CA SER A 49 -11.72 -13.32 4.11
C SER A 49 -11.55 -14.70 4.73
N THR A 50 -11.64 -15.73 3.89
CA THR A 50 -11.43 -17.14 4.24
C THR A 50 -10.40 -17.83 3.34
N ASP A 51 -9.76 -17.09 2.42
CA ASP A 51 -8.98 -17.65 1.31
C ASP A 51 -7.46 -17.75 1.54
N GLY A 52 -6.99 -17.36 2.72
CA GLY A 52 -5.76 -17.88 3.36
C GLY A 52 -4.50 -17.91 2.53
#